data_AF-A0A0C3J036-F1
#
_entry.id   AF-A0A0C3J036-F1
#
_cell.length_a   1.000
_cell.length_b   1.000
_cell.length_c   1.000
_cell.angle_alpha   90.00
_cell.angle_beta   90.00
_cell.angle_gamma   90.00
#
_symmetry.space_group_name_H-M   'P 1'
#
loop_
_entity.id
_entity.type
_entity.pdbx_description
1 polymer ?
#
loop_
_entity_poly.entity_id
_entity_poly.type
_entity_poly.pdbx_seq_one_letter_code
_entity_poly.pdbx_strand_id
1 'polypeptide(L)'
;MNALLLAALPLVLMDGQAPDIDHWLRIEPAIAAAVECRQTLPLHMLDGIAPNAPGSWSLVPTRSFTVFGLPVQRIELFIDPDGELGASYTAVIEKRSLQQARKQLNLISARERIGQLSADQPNDEVQLVCTVAATEQG
;
A
#
# COMPACT_ATOMS: atom_id res chain seq x y z
N MET A 1 45.30 10.75 16.55
CA MET A 1 44.40 9.68 17.05
C MET A 1 42.99 10.00 16.60
N ASN A 2 42.42 9.05 15.86
CA ASN A 2 41.06 8.82 15.38
C ASN A 2 40.03 9.96 15.36
N ALA A 3 39.69 10.37 14.14
CA ALA A 3 38.41 10.98 13.81
C ALA A 3 37.30 9.91 13.92
N LEU A 4 36.35 10.11 14.83
CA LEU A 4 35.09 9.37 14.84
C LEU A 4 34.12 10.09 13.89
N LEU A 5 34.10 9.63 12.63
CA LEU A 5 33.01 9.95 11.71
C LEU A 5 31.75 9.21 12.18
N LEU A 6 30.88 9.92 12.89
CA LEU A 6 29.50 9.50 13.10
C LEU A 6 28.77 9.67 11.76
N ALA A 7 28.57 8.57 11.05
CA ALA A 7 27.66 8.52 9.92
C ALA A 7 26.24 8.77 10.46
N ALA A 8 25.77 10.02 10.32
CA ALA A 8 24.36 10.34 10.48
C ALA A 8 23.62 9.71 9.29
N LEU A 9 23.12 8.49 9.47
CA LEU A 9 22.12 7.92 8.57
C LEU A 9 20.90 8.84 8.64
N PRO A 10 20.42 9.39 7.50
CA PRO A 10 19.16 10.11 7.51
C PRO A 10 18.07 9.11 7.90
N LEU A 11 17.50 9.29 9.09
CA LEU A 11 16.21 8.74 9.45
C LEU A 11 15.19 9.40 8.51
N VAL A 12 14.93 8.76 7.38
CA VAL A 12 13.70 9.03 6.63
C VAL A 12 12.59 8.62 7.59
N LEU A 13 11.87 9.59 8.15
CA LEU A 13 10.60 9.32 8.81
C LEU A 13 9.73 8.68 7.74
N MET A 14 9.62 7.35 7.77
CA MET A 14 8.60 6.67 7.02
C MET A 14 7.37 6.77 7.90
N ASP A 15 6.36 7.53 7.49
CA ASP A 15 5.09 7.74 8.22
C ASP A 15 4.22 6.46 8.33
N GLY A 16 4.80 5.28 8.08
CA GLY A 16 4.12 3.99 8.13
C GLY A 16 4.66 3.08 9.21
N GLN A 17 3.76 2.34 9.85
CA GLN A 17 4.10 1.30 10.81
C GLN A 17 4.62 0.08 10.07
N ALA A 18 5.83 -0.37 10.38
CA ALA A 18 6.32 -1.68 9.93
C ALA A 18 5.81 -2.76 10.91
N PRO A 19 4.94 -3.70 10.48
CA PRO A 19 4.57 -4.83 11.31
C PRO A 19 5.80 -5.71 11.61
N ASP A 20 5.74 -6.47 12.70
CA ASP A 20 6.71 -7.56 12.92
C ASP A 20 6.74 -8.50 11.69
N ILE A 21 7.88 -9.14 11.43
CA ILE A 21 8.06 -9.97 10.24
C ILE A 21 7.07 -11.14 10.18
N ASP A 22 6.76 -11.79 11.31
CA ASP A 22 5.82 -12.92 11.34
C ASP A 22 4.39 -12.43 11.02
N HIS A 23 3.99 -11.29 11.58
CA HIS A 23 2.73 -10.65 11.23
C HIS A 23 2.70 -10.25 9.74
N TRP A 24 3.75 -9.58 9.25
CA TRP A 24 3.86 -9.18 7.85
C TRP A 24 3.67 -10.37 6.90
N LEU A 25 4.37 -11.48 7.15
CA LEU A 25 4.28 -12.69 6.32
C LEU A 25 2.85 -13.28 6.24
N ARG A 26 2.03 -13.10 7.28
CA ARG A 26 0.63 -13.54 7.28
C ARG A 26 -0.26 -12.65 6.43
N ILE A 27 -0.04 -11.34 6.46
CA ILE A 27 -0.94 -10.35 5.83
C ILE A 27 -0.52 -9.97 4.42
N GLU A 28 0.76 -10.12 4.08
CA GLU A 28 1.35 -9.74 2.80
C GLU A 28 0.55 -10.24 1.57
N PRO A 29 0.08 -11.50 1.50
CA PRO A 29 -0.68 -11.97 0.34
C PRO A 29 -2.02 -11.25 0.18
N ALA A 30 -2.70 -10.94 1.29
CA ALA A 30 -3.98 -10.23 1.27
C ALA A 30 -3.79 -8.76 0.91
N ILE A 31 -2.75 -8.11 1.46
CA ILE A 31 -2.37 -6.75 1.07
C ILE A 31 -2.06 -6.69 -0.44
N ALA A 32 -1.26 -7.63 -0.95
CA ALA A 32 -0.95 -7.70 -2.39
C ALA A 32 -2.23 -7.82 -3.23
N ALA A 33 -3.15 -8.71 -2.86
CA ALA A 33 -4.41 -8.87 -3.58
C ALA A 33 -5.27 -7.61 -3.54
N ALA A 34 -5.29 -6.88 -2.42
CA ALA A 34 -6.06 -5.65 -2.25
C ALA A 34 -5.51 -4.49 -3.07
N VAL A 35 -4.21 -4.21 -2.97
CA VAL A 35 -3.59 -3.14 -3.76
C VAL A 35 -3.57 -3.48 -5.25
N GLU A 36 -3.51 -4.77 -5.61
CA GLU A 36 -3.70 -5.22 -7.00
C GLU A 36 -5.17 -5.21 -7.47
N CYS A 37 -6.09 -4.74 -6.64
CA CYS A 37 -7.52 -4.63 -6.93
C CYS A 37 -8.18 -5.97 -7.30
N ARG A 38 -7.67 -7.08 -6.73
CA ARG A 38 -8.16 -8.44 -6.97
C ARG A 38 -9.14 -8.92 -5.91
N GLN A 39 -8.95 -8.52 -4.66
CA GLN A 39 -9.78 -8.94 -3.52
C GLN A 39 -9.87 -7.82 -2.50
N THR A 40 -10.97 -7.74 -1.74
CA THR A 40 -11.07 -6.78 -0.63
C THR A 40 -10.17 -7.25 0.51
N LEU A 41 -9.56 -6.31 1.23
CA LEU A 41 -8.79 -6.66 2.43
C LEU A 41 -9.77 -6.81 3.61
N PRO A 42 -9.93 -8.00 4.21
CA PRO A 42 -10.77 -8.14 5.38
C PRO A 42 -10.15 -7.38 6.57
N LEU A 43 -10.96 -6.62 7.30
CA LEU A 43 -10.46 -5.79 8.42
C LEU A 43 -9.70 -6.59 9.48
N HIS A 44 -10.13 -7.83 9.79
CA HIS A 44 -9.46 -8.70 10.76
C HIS A 44 -8.02 -9.07 10.38
N MET A 45 -7.63 -8.92 9.09
CA MET A 45 -6.24 -9.11 8.68
C MET A 45 -5.32 -8.03 9.24
N LEU A 46 -5.85 -6.91 9.73
CA LEU A 46 -5.11 -5.82 10.35
C LEU A 46 -5.15 -5.88 11.88
N ASP A 47 -5.73 -6.95 12.46
CA ASP A 47 -5.80 -7.13 13.92
C ASP A 47 -4.40 -7.12 14.54
N GLY A 48 -4.20 -6.26 15.54
CA GLY A 48 -2.89 -6.05 16.17
C GLY A 48 -2.00 -5.03 15.47
N ILE A 49 -2.47 -4.37 14.41
CA ILE A 49 -1.86 -3.18 13.82
C ILE A 49 -2.71 -1.97 14.23
N ALA A 50 -2.13 -1.05 14.99
CA ALA A 50 -2.79 0.17 15.38
C ALA A 50 -3.07 1.04 14.13
N PRO A 51 -4.30 1.56 13.96
CA PRO A 51 -4.61 2.48 12.88
C PRO A 51 -3.98 3.86 13.12
N ASN A 52 -3.59 4.54 12.05
CA ASN A 52 -3.10 5.93 12.08
C ASN A 52 -4.26 6.92 12.30
N ALA A 53 -5.45 6.58 11.82
CA ALA A 53 -6.71 7.31 11.99
C ALA A 53 -7.88 6.32 11.82
N PRO A 54 -9.13 6.65 12.18
CA PRO A 54 -10.27 5.75 11.98
C PRO A 54 -10.32 5.19 10.55
N GLY A 55 -10.24 3.86 10.43
CA GLY A 55 -10.24 3.17 9.13
C GLY A 55 -8.96 3.31 8.31
N SER A 56 -7.89 3.92 8.82
CA SER A 56 -6.67 4.23 8.06
C SER A 56 -5.41 3.60 8.65
N TRP A 57 -4.60 2.98 7.79
CA TRP A 57 -3.29 2.42 8.14
C TRP A 57 -2.23 2.80 7.10
N SER A 58 -1.08 3.25 7.56
CA SER A 58 0.13 3.40 6.74
C SER A 58 1.10 2.30 7.14
N LEU A 59 1.52 1.47 6.18
CA LEU A 59 2.38 0.31 6.40
C LEU A 59 3.68 0.42 5.59
N VAL A 60 4.79 0.05 6.21
CA VAL A 60 6.07 -0.14 5.51
C VAL A 60 6.33 -1.64 5.38
N PRO A 61 6.55 -2.17 4.16
CA PRO A 61 6.90 -3.58 3.99
C PRO A 61 8.17 -3.97 4.75
N THR A 62 8.11 -5.03 5.56
CA THR A 62 9.25 -5.51 6.38
C THR A 62 10.30 -6.27 5.55
N ARG A 63 9.98 -6.60 4.29
CA ARG A 63 10.88 -7.18 3.28
C ARG A 63 10.53 -6.63 1.89
N SER A 64 11.35 -6.94 0.89
CA SER A 64 11.07 -6.58 -0.50
C SER A 64 9.66 -7.01 -0.90
N PHE A 65 8.85 -6.04 -1.28
CA PHE A 65 7.46 -6.22 -1.64
C PHE A 65 7.19 -5.54 -2.97
N THR A 66 6.46 -6.23 -3.84
CA THR A 66 6.11 -5.72 -5.16
C THR A 66 4.64 -5.89 -5.41
N VAL A 67 4.04 -4.88 -6.02
CA VAL A 67 2.66 -4.90 -6.53
C VAL A 67 2.75 -4.67 -8.02
N PHE A 68 2.10 -5.53 -8.82
CA PHE A 68 2.19 -5.41 -10.29
C PHE A 68 3.63 -5.43 -10.85
N GLY A 69 4.54 -6.10 -10.15
CA GLY A 69 5.97 -6.15 -10.48
C GLY A 69 6.73 -4.84 -10.20
N LEU A 70 6.11 -3.87 -9.53
CA LEU A 70 6.71 -2.61 -9.15
C LEU A 70 7.08 -2.63 -7.65
N PRO A 71 8.31 -2.21 -7.28
CA PRO A 71 8.74 -2.15 -5.88
C PRO A 71 7.95 -1.08 -5.10
N VAL A 72 7.52 -1.44 -3.90
CA VAL A 72 6.66 -0.62 -3.04
C VAL A 72 7.44 -0.15 -1.82
N GLN A 73 7.45 1.16 -1.56
CA GLN A 73 8.08 1.74 -0.36
C GLN A 73 7.12 1.85 0.83
N ARG A 74 5.82 2.04 0.54
CA ARG A 74 4.79 2.30 1.55
C ARG A 74 3.42 1.89 1.01
N ILE A 75 2.55 1.47 1.90
CA ILE A 75 1.18 1.09 1.59
C ILE A 75 0.26 1.94 2.45
N GLU A 76 -0.73 2.60 1.83
CA GLU A 76 -1.79 3.31 2.54
C GLU A 76 -3.09 2.53 2.35
N LEU A 77 -3.73 2.20 3.46
CA LEU A 77 -5.00 1.47 3.50
C LEU A 77 -6.05 2.38 4.10
N PHE A 78 -7.21 2.43 3.45
CA PHE A 78 -8.44 2.96 4.03
C PHE A 78 -9.54 1.92 3.88
N ILE A 79 -10.19 1.56 4.99
CA ILE A 79 -11.37 0.71 5.04
C ILE A 79 -12.37 1.45 5.91
N ASP A 80 -13.47 1.91 5.30
CA ASP A 80 -14.49 2.63 6.04
C ASP A 80 -15.11 1.73 7.13
N PRO A 81 -15.01 2.09 8.41
CA PRO A 81 -15.62 1.32 9.49
C PRO A 81 -17.15 1.33 9.42
N ASP A 82 -17.76 2.36 8.83
CA ASP A 82 -19.21 2.53 8.75
C ASP A 82 -19.80 1.91 7.47
N GLY A 83 -18.96 1.62 6.46
CA GLY A 83 -19.34 0.95 5.23
C GLY A 83 -19.98 1.83 4.15
N GLU A 84 -20.06 3.14 4.36
CA GLU A 84 -20.69 4.13 3.48
C GLU A 84 -19.75 4.61 2.34
N LEU A 85 -18.46 4.70 2.62
CA LEU A 85 -17.41 5.23 1.73
C LEU A 85 -16.65 4.14 0.98
N GLY A 86 -16.78 2.87 1.39
CA GLY A 86 -16.08 1.74 0.81
C GLY A 86 -14.63 1.61 1.29
N ALA A 87 -13.70 1.28 0.39
CA ALA A 87 -12.29 1.08 0.72
C ALA A 87 -11.35 1.63 -0.36
N SER A 88 -10.15 2.04 0.05
CA SER A 88 -9.06 2.32 -0.88
C SER A 88 -7.75 1.68 -0.41
N TYR A 89 -7.00 1.14 -1.37
CA TYR A 89 -5.73 0.47 -1.13
C TYR A 89 -4.68 1.08 -2.06
N THR A 90 -3.65 1.67 -1.48
CA THR A 90 -2.65 2.45 -2.20
C THR A 90 -1.27 1.84 -2.02
N ALA A 91 -0.55 1.57 -3.11
CA ALA A 91 0.90 1.35 -3.07
C ALA A 91 1.64 2.60 -3.52
N VAL A 92 2.55 3.08 -2.68
CA VAL A 92 3.54 4.10 -3.04
C VAL A 92 4.75 3.40 -3.63
N ILE A 93 5.08 3.73 -4.88
CA ILE A 93 6.09 3.04 -5.68
C ILE A 93 7.47 3.68 -5.51
N GLU A 94 8.49 2.86 -5.29
CA GLU A 94 9.87 3.33 -5.16
C GLU A 94 10.42 3.94 -6.46
N LYS A 95 10.73 5.25 -6.42
CA LYS A 95 11.59 5.95 -7.41
C LYS A 95 11.28 5.61 -8.88
N ARG A 96 10.01 5.52 -9.26
CA ARG A 96 9.55 5.32 -10.64
C ARG A 96 8.94 6.60 -11.20
N SER A 97 8.88 6.70 -12.53
CA SER A 97 8.05 7.71 -13.17
C SER A 97 6.61 7.22 -13.32
N LEU A 98 5.64 8.13 -13.24
CA LEU A 98 4.22 7.83 -13.41
C LEU A 98 3.94 7.14 -14.77
N GLN A 99 4.63 7.57 -15.83
CA GLN A 99 4.49 6.97 -17.16
C GLN A 99 4.92 5.50 -17.18
N GLN A 100 6.00 5.15 -16.48
CA GLN A 100 6.46 3.76 -16.37
C GLN A 100 5.46 2.90 -15.59
N ALA A 101 4.93 3.42 -14.48
CA ALA A 101 3.92 2.73 -13.69
C ALA A 101 2.64 2.47 -14.51
N ARG A 102 2.13 3.47 -15.24
CA ARG A 102 0.99 3.33 -16.14
C ARG A 102 1.25 2.32 -17.26
N LYS A 103 2.44 2.34 -17.86
CA LYS A 103 2.82 1.36 -18.88
C LYS A 103 2.79 -0.06 -18.32
N GLN A 104 3.32 -0.27 -17.11
CA GLN A 104 3.25 -1.57 -16.45
C GLN A 104 1.79 -1.97 -16.21
N LEU A 105 0.97 -1.11 -15.59
CA LEU A 105 -0.45 -1.39 -15.36
C LEU A 105 -1.22 -1.80 -16.63
N ASN A 106 -0.91 -1.17 -17.77
CA ASN A 106 -1.55 -1.49 -19.05
C ASN A 106 -1.16 -2.87 -19.60
N LEU A 107 0.04 -3.39 -19.27
CA LEU A 107 0.47 -4.72 -19.71
C LEU A 107 -0.25 -5.86 -18.96
N ILE A 108 -0.76 -5.56 -17.78
CA ILE A 108 -1.36 -6.50 -16.82
C ILE A 108 -2.85 -6.20 -16.59
N SER A 109 -3.44 -5.31 -17.39
CA SER A 109 -4.82 -4.83 -17.23
C SER A 109 -5.92 -5.80 -17.67
N ALA A 110 -5.57 -7.01 -18.08
CA ALA A 110 -6.52 -8.00 -18.62
C ALA A 110 -7.28 -8.82 -17.56
N ARG A 111 -7.11 -8.54 -16.27
CA ARG A 111 -7.74 -9.32 -15.18
C ARG A 111 -8.99 -8.63 -14.65
N GLU A 112 -9.95 -9.44 -14.23
CA GLU A 112 -11.12 -8.99 -13.48
C GLU A 112 -10.67 -8.28 -12.19
N ARG A 113 -11.38 -7.19 -11.84
CA ARG A 113 -11.06 -6.33 -10.70
C ARG A 113 -12.32 -6.05 -9.90
N ILE A 114 -12.14 -5.93 -8.60
CA ILE A 114 -13.24 -5.62 -7.67
C ILE A 114 -13.54 -4.12 -7.56
N GLY A 115 -12.72 -3.28 -8.19
CA GLY A 115 -12.79 -1.82 -8.06
C GLY A 115 -12.05 -1.09 -9.17
N GLN A 116 -11.99 0.23 -9.05
CA GLN A 116 -11.29 1.11 -9.97
C GLN A 116 -9.82 1.20 -9.60
N LEU A 117 -8.95 0.74 -10.51
CA LEU A 117 -7.50 0.87 -10.38
C LEU A 117 -6.99 2.09 -11.15
N SER A 118 -6.21 2.95 -10.49
CA SER A 118 -5.58 4.12 -11.10
C SER A 118 -4.10 4.22 -10.72
N ALA A 119 -3.38 5.06 -11.47
CA ALA A 119 -2.02 5.48 -11.12
C ALA A 119 -1.94 6.99 -11.18
N ASP A 120 -1.45 7.59 -10.10
CA ASP A 120 -1.31 9.04 -9.93
C ASP A 120 0.05 9.41 -9.32
N GLN A 121 0.37 10.69 -9.25
CA GLN A 121 1.61 11.19 -8.65
C GLN A 121 1.39 12.42 -7.77
N PRO A 122 0.69 12.29 -6.64
CA PRO A 122 0.59 13.37 -5.67
C PRO A 122 1.95 13.59 -4.96
N ASN A 123 2.33 14.84 -4.74
CA ASN A 123 3.53 15.23 -4.00
C ASN A 123 4.82 14.51 -4.48
N ASP A 124 4.96 14.35 -5.80
CA ASP A 124 6.07 13.65 -6.47
C ASP A 124 6.18 12.13 -6.17
N GLU A 125 5.29 11.56 -5.36
CA GLU A 125 5.24 10.12 -5.07
C GLU A 125 4.33 9.41 -6.08
N VAL A 126 4.86 8.44 -6.81
CA VAL A 126 4.02 7.63 -7.71
C VAL A 126 3.19 6.65 -6.89
N GLN A 127 1.87 6.70 -7.06
CA GLN A 127 0.91 5.89 -6.32
C GLN A 127 0.07 5.05 -7.27
N LEU A 128 -0.19 3.80 -6.87
CA LEU A 128 -1.19 2.93 -7.47
C LEU A 128 -2.33 2.78 -6.49
N VAL A 129 -3.54 3.16 -6.90
CA VAL A 129 -4.71 3.20 -6.01
C VAL A 129 -5.78 2.27 -6.55
N CYS A 130 -6.22 1.31 -5.75
CA CYS A 130 -7.46 0.58 -5.95
C CYS A 130 -8.55 1.18 -5.08
N THR A 131 -9.64 1.64 -5.67
CA THR A 131 -10.83 2.12 -4.96
C THR A 131 -11.97 1.13 -5.17
N VAL A 132 -12.54 0.64 -4.06
CA VAL A 132 -13.68 -0.26 -4.04
C VAL A 132 -14.86 0.51 -3.47
N ALA A 133 -15.93 0.63 -4.25
CA ALA A 133 -17.15 1.29 -3.79
C ALA A 133 -17.76 0.51 -2.61
N ALA A 134 -18.48 1.22 -1.74
CA ALA A 134 -19.39 0.57 -0.82
C ALA A 134 -20.33 -0.35 -1.60
N THR A 135 -20.41 -1.61 -1.22
CA THR A 135 -21.48 -2.47 -1.72
C THR A 135 -22.76 -1.96 -1.08
N GLU A 136 -23.71 -1.46 -1.88
CA GLU A 136 -25.07 -1.18 -1.40
C GLU A 136 -25.58 -2.46 -0.73
N GLN A 137 -25.59 -2.48 0.60
CA GLN A 137 -26.31 -3.52 1.34
C GLN A 137 -27.79 -3.21 1.17
N GLY A 138 -28.41 -3.82 0.16
CA GLY A 138 -29.86 -3.90 0.04
C GLY A 138 -30.48 -4.70 1.17
#